data_AF-A0A3D1SMK1-F1
#
_entry.id   AF-A0A3D1SMK1-F1
#
_cell.length_a   1.000
_cell.length_b   1.000
_cell.length_c   1.000
_cell.angle_alpha   90.00
_cell.angle_beta   90.00
_cell.angle_gamma   90.00
#
_symmetry.space_group_name_H-M   'P 1'
#
loop_
_entity.id
_entity.type
_entity.pdbx_description
1 polymer ?
#
loop_
_entity_poly.entity_id
_entity_poly.type
_entity_poly.pdbx_seq_one_letter_code
_entity_poly.pdbx_strand_id
1 'polypeptide(L)'
;MSLADNPQNTSEDQTLQNFGYRQEYKRELKRFASFAVGFSFISITTGIFTTYGAVLNWGGPLGIWTWPIVIIGQVFVALIFASLASRMPLAGYSYQWMSRLANPKIGWLVGWVSFTFLIVDVVAVDYAVAATVLPSLFNYTESSLNAWLAT
;
A
#
# COMPACT_ATOMS: atom_id res chain seq x y z
N MET A 1 36.09 -3.77 17.42
CA MET A 1 35.10 -3.74 18.51
C MET A 1 33.84 -4.39 17.98
N SER A 2 33.57 -5.63 18.40
CA SER A 2 32.50 -6.49 17.88
C SER A 2 31.15 -5.86 18.20
N LEU A 3 30.42 -5.42 17.17
CA LEU A 3 29.03 -5.02 17.32
C LEU A 3 28.27 -6.28 17.71
N ALA A 4 27.78 -6.29 18.94
CA ALA A 4 27.08 -7.41 19.53
C ALA A 4 26.12 -8.05 18.53
N ASP A 5 26.35 -9.34 18.28
CA ASP A 5 25.45 -10.23 17.56
C ASP A 5 24.12 -10.21 18.33
N ASN A 6 23.19 -9.38 17.88
CA ASN A 6 21.89 -9.22 18.51
C ASN A 6 21.14 -10.55 18.29
N PRO A 7 20.76 -11.30 19.35
CA PRO A 7 20.15 -12.62 19.20
C PRO A 7 18.89 -12.63 18.32
N GLN A 8 18.21 -11.48 18.14
CA GLN A 8 17.11 -11.34 17.19
C GLN A 8 17.53 -11.44 15.71
N ASN A 9 18.70 -10.93 15.33
CA ASN A 9 19.19 -11.07 13.95
C ASN A 9 19.47 -12.54 13.64
N THR A 10 20.10 -13.27 14.55
CA THR A 10 20.42 -14.69 14.34
C THR A 10 19.15 -15.54 14.15
N SER A 11 18.08 -15.28 14.91
CA SER A 11 16.81 -16.02 14.81
C SER A 11 16.03 -15.71 13.53
N GLU A 12 15.99 -14.45 13.09
CA GLU A 12 15.30 -14.07 11.85
C GLU A 12 16.11 -14.49 10.61
N ASP A 13 17.43 -14.46 10.68
CA ASP A 13 18.33 -14.94 9.61
C ASP A 13 18.19 -16.45 9.43
N GLN A 14 18.07 -17.21 10.53
CA GLN A 14 17.71 -18.64 10.49
C GLN A 14 16.33 -18.87 9.86
N THR A 15 15.37 -18.00 10.15
CA THR A 15 14.02 -18.08 9.57
C THR A 15 14.05 -17.86 8.05
N LEU A 16 14.87 -16.93 7.55
CA LEU A 16 15.08 -16.73 6.11
C LEU A 16 15.78 -17.93 5.45
N GLN A 17 16.78 -18.51 6.13
CA GLN A 17 17.48 -19.70 5.66
C GLN A 17 16.54 -20.92 5.55
N ASN A 18 15.59 -21.08 6.48
CA ASN A 18 14.55 -22.11 6.40
C ASN A 18 13.67 -21.96 5.15
N PHE A 19 13.62 -20.75 4.57
CA PHE A 19 12.93 -20.46 3.33
C PHE A 19 13.83 -20.49 2.09
N GLY A 20 15.09 -20.91 2.23
CA GLY A 20 16.07 -20.97 1.15
C GLY A 20 16.65 -19.62 0.76
N TYR A 21 16.41 -18.56 1.55
CA TYR A 21 16.91 -17.21 1.29
C TYR A 21 18.11 -16.88 2.16
N ARG A 22 19.18 -16.38 1.54
CA ARG A 22 20.33 -15.80 2.24
C ARG A 22 20.08 -14.30 2.45
N GLN A 23 20.27 -13.80 3.66
CA GLN A 23 20.20 -12.37 3.92
C GLN A 23 21.41 -11.66 3.30
N GLU A 24 21.18 -10.95 2.19
CA GLU A 24 22.21 -10.19 1.49
C GLU A 24 22.24 -8.70 1.91
N TYR A 25 21.09 -8.17 2.36
CA TYR A 25 20.94 -6.78 2.76
C TYR A 25 20.98 -6.59 4.28
N LYS A 26 21.60 -5.50 4.73
CA LYS A 26 21.57 -5.09 6.14
C LYS A 26 20.19 -4.52 6.48
N ARG A 27 19.59 -4.98 7.57
CA ARG A 27 18.30 -4.46 8.08
C ARG A 27 18.51 -3.11 8.76
N GLU A 28 18.29 -2.02 8.02
CA GLU A 28 18.34 -0.66 8.57
C GLU A 28 16.96 -0.08 8.92
N LEU A 29 15.89 -0.64 8.35
CA LEU A 29 14.50 -0.23 8.62
C LEU A 29 14.06 -0.70 10.01
N LYS A 30 14.14 0.21 10.99
CA LYS A 30 13.54 0.02 12.32
C LYS A 30 12.02 0.22 12.26
N ARG A 31 11.30 -0.20 13.31
CA ARG A 31 9.82 -0.12 13.42
C ARG A 31 9.23 1.24 13.00
N PHE A 32 9.85 2.34 13.44
CA PHE A 32 9.42 3.69 13.08
C PHE A 32 9.63 4.00 11.59
N ALA A 33 10.74 3.55 11.01
CA ALA A 33 11.01 3.74 9.59
C ALA A 33 10.00 2.96 8.74
N SER A 34 9.68 1.72 9.10
CA SER A 34 8.63 0.94 8.43
C SER A 34 7.24 1.60 8.54
N PHE A 35 6.92 2.17 9.70
CA PHE A 35 5.68 2.96 9.88
C PHE A 35 5.68 4.22 9.01
N ALA A 36 6.78 4.98 9.00
CA ALA A 36 6.91 6.20 8.22
C ALA A 36 6.80 5.95 6.70
N VAL A 37 7.37 4.84 6.20
CA VAL A 37 7.22 4.41 4.80
C VAL A 37 5.75 4.10 4.48
N GLY A 38 5.06 3.36 5.36
CA GLY A 38 3.62 3.07 5.17
C GLY A 38 2.75 4.33 5.21
N PHE A 39 3.03 5.24 6.16
CA PHE A 39 2.34 6.52 6.27
C PHE A 39 2.57 7.41 5.04
N SER A 40 3.79 7.46 4.52
CA SER A 40 4.12 8.21 3.29
C SER A 40 3.42 7.64 2.06
N PHE A 41 3.25 6.32 1.98
CA PHE A 41 2.59 5.67 0.85
C PHE A 41 1.08 5.97 0.82
N ILE A 42 0.40 5.94 1.96
CA ILE A 42 -1.07 6.11 2.07
C ILE A 42 -1.42 7.58 2.35
N SER A 43 -0.63 8.55 1.85
CA SER A 43 -0.91 9.96 2.12
C SER A 43 -2.39 10.30 1.81
N ILE A 44 -3.11 10.66 2.86
CA ILE A 44 -4.57 10.62 2.97
C ILE A 44 -5.29 11.60 2.03
N THR A 45 -4.54 12.52 1.44
CA THR A 45 -5.00 13.66 0.64
C THR A 45 -5.93 13.21 -0.49
N THR A 46 -5.51 12.31 -1.37
CA THR A 46 -6.24 12.06 -2.63
C THR A 46 -7.57 11.34 -2.44
N GLY A 47 -7.61 10.34 -1.54
CA GLY A 47 -8.81 9.51 -1.34
C GLY A 47 -9.95 10.24 -0.64
N ILE A 48 -9.65 11.08 0.36
CA ILE A 48 -10.68 11.84 1.07
C ILE A 48 -11.30 12.88 0.16
N PHE A 49 -10.50 13.70 -0.52
CA PHE A 49 -11.05 14.82 -1.30
C PHE A 49 -11.90 14.37 -2.48
N THR A 50 -11.56 13.24 -3.10
CA THR A 50 -12.34 12.67 -4.21
C THR A 50 -13.62 11.98 -3.73
N THR A 51 -13.54 11.22 -2.63
CA THR A 51 -14.66 10.36 -2.20
C THR A 51 -15.66 11.11 -1.32
N TYR A 52 -15.23 12.14 -0.58
CA TYR A 52 -16.09 12.86 0.36
C TYR A 52 -17.29 13.51 -0.32
N GLY A 53 -17.09 14.10 -1.51
CA GLY A 53 -18.18 14.65 -2.33
C GLY A 53 -19.21 13.59 -2.75
N ALA A 54 -18.75 12.37 -3.08
CA ALA A 54 -19.64 11.26 -3.37
C ALA A 54 -20.42 10.83 -2.11
N VAL A 55 -19.75 10.68 -0.97
CA VAL A 55 -20.42 10.30 0.30
C VAL A 55 -21.54 11.28 0.66
N LEU A 56 -21.30 12.59 0.51
CA LEU A 56 -22.32 13.61 0.77
C LEU A 56 -23.49 13.55 -0.21
N ASN A 57 -23.23 13.33 -1.51
CA ASN A 57 -24.27 13.26 -2.52
C ASN A 57 -25.19 12.04 -2.36
N TRP A 58 -24.64 10.87 -2.02
CA TRP A 58 -25.42 9.63 -1.93
C TRP A 58 -25.95 9.35 -0.52
N GLY A 59 -25.18 9.65 0.53
CA GLY A 59 -25.49 9.31 1.92
C GLY A 59 -25.92 10.48 2.80
N GLY A 60 -25.84 11.72 2.29
CA GLY A 60 -26.11 12.92 3.07
C GLY A 60 -25.18 13.07 4.29
N PRO A 61 -25.52 13.92 5.28
CA PRO A 61 -24.70 14.15 6.47
C PRO A 61 -24.48 12.90 7.34
N LEU A 62 -25.40 11.94 7.29
CA LEU A 62 -25.28 10.66 7.99
C LEU A 62 -24.23 9.72 7.36
N GLY A 63 -23.80 10.00 6.11
CA GLY A 63 -22.76 9.23 5.43
C GLY A 63 -21.43 9.17 6.19
N ILE A 64 -21.17 10.09 7.12
CA ILE A 64 -19.97 10.05 7.96
C ILE A 64 -19.89 8.82 8.88
N TRP A 65 -21.03 8.20 9.22
CA TRP A 65 -21.05 6.97 10.01
C TRP A 65 -20.57 5.72 9.26
N THR A 66 -20.43 5.81 7.94
CA THR A 66 -19.80 4.73 7.14
C THR A 66 -18.30 4.60 7.44
N TRP A 67 -17.63 5.69 7.82
CA TRP A 67 -16.20 5.71 8.10
C TRP A 67 -15.78 4.77 9.24
N PRO A 68 -16.37 4.83 10.44
CA PRO A 68 -16.07 3.88 11.51
C PRO A 68 -16.24 2.41 11.10
N ILE A 69 -17.28 2.10 10.32
CA ILE A 69 -17.55 0.74 9.83
C ILE A 69 -16.42 0.28 8.91
N VAL A 70 -16.02 1.13 7.95
CA VAL A 70 -14.91 0.86 7.03
C VAL A 70 -13.58 0.72 7.78
N ILE A 71 -13.31 1.58 8.77
CA ILE A 71 -12.10 1.50 9.60
C ILE A 71 -12.02 0.15 10.31
N ILE A 72 -13.12 -0.31 10.93
CA ILE A 72 -13.16 -1.61 11.61
C ILE A 72 -12.85 -2.74 10.61
N GLY A 73 -13.48 -2.73 9.43
CA GLY A 73 -13.18 -3.69 8.36
C GLY A 73 -11.71 -3.67 7.95
N GLN A 74 -11.14 -2.48 7.77
CA GLN A 74 -9.75 -2.32 7.37
C GLN A 74 -8.76 -2.78 8.46
N VAL A 75 -9.10 -2.63 9.75
CA VAL A 75 -8.30 -3.17 10.85
C VAL A 75 -8.26 -4.70 10.81
N PHE A 76 -9.38 -5.38 10.53
CA PHE A 76 -9.37 -6.83 10.37
C PHE A 76 -8.46 -7.28 9.22
N VAL A 77 -8.52 -6.58 8.08
CA VAL A 77 -7.62 -6.83 6.94
C VAL A 77 -6.16 -6.61 7.34
N ALA A 78 -5.86 -5.52 8.05
CA ALA A 78 -4.51 -5.22 8.54
C ALA A 78 -3.98 -6.30 9.50
N LEU A 79 -4.83 -6.84 10.38
CA LEU A 79 -4.46 -7.95 11.28
C LEU A 79 -4.11 -9.23 10.50
N ILE A 80 -4.86 -9.54 9.44
CA ILE A 80 -4.54 -10.67 8.55
C ILE A 80 -3.16 -10.47 7.93
N PHE A 81 -2.90 -9.30 7.34
CA PHE A 81 -1.59 -8.99 6.77
C PHE A 81 -0.45 -9.02 7.80
N ALA A 82 -0.68 -8.53 9.02
CA ALA A 82 0.28 -8.61 10.10
C ALA A 82 0.62 -10.08 10.45
N SER A 83 -0.39 -10.96 10.47
CA SER A 83 -0.20 -12.40 10.72
C SER A 83 0.56 -13.11 9.60
N LEU A 84 0.38 -12.69 8.34
CA LEU A 84 1.12 -13.21 7.20
C LEU A 84 2.58 -12.71 7.23
N ALA A 85 2.78 -11.41 7.46
CA ALA A 85 4.09 -10.79 7.55
C ALA A 85 4.95 -11.39 8.67
N SER A 86 4.35 -11.73 9.82
CA SER A 86 5.08 -12.35 10.93
C SER A 86 5.49 -13.80 10.65
N ARG A 87 4.74 -14.54 9.82
CA ARG A 87 5.02 -15.94 9.49
C ARG A 87 5.93 -16.09 8.27
N MET A 88 5.84 -15.17 7.32
CA MET A 88 6.60 -15.18 6.07
C MET A 88 7.25 -13.81 5.86
N PRO A 89 8.34 -13.50 6.59
CA PRO A 89 9.04 -12.22 6.48
C PRO A 89 9.94 -12.18 5.23
N LEU A 90 9.34 -12.36 4.05
CA LEU A 90 10.03 -12.42 2.77
C LEU A 90 9.72 -11.19 1.91
N ALA A 91 10.76 -10.68 1.24
CA ALA A 91 10.60 -9.63 0.24
C ALA A 91 9.88 -10.18 -1.00
N GLY A 92 8.77 -9.53 -1.40
CA GLY A 92 7.96 -9.95 -2.55
C GLY A 92 6.44 -10.02 -2.30
N TYR A 93 5.97 -9.58 -1.12
CA TYR A 93 4.55 -9.32 -0.80
C TYR A 93 3.60 -10.45 -1.25
N SER A 94 2.57 -10.13 -2.02
CA SER A 94 1.46 -10.97 -2.45
C SER A 94 1.90 -12.18 -3.27
N TYR A 95 2.96 -12.05 -4.08
CA TYR A 95 3.53 -13.16 -4.83
C TYR A 95 4.09 -14.23 -3.90
N GLN A 96 4.90 -13.82 -2.91
CA GLN A 96 5.53 -14.75 -1.97
C GLN A 96 4.52 -15.44 -1.07
N TRP A 97 3.49 -14.73 -0.62
CA TRP A 97 2.44 -15.33 0.18
C TRP A 97 1.57 -16.29 -0.63
N MET A 98 1.11 -15.89 -1.82
CA MET A 98 0.21 -16.73 -2.62
C MET A 98 0.88 -17.94 -3.27
N SER A 99 2.15 -17.82 -3.65
CA SER A 99 2.93 -18.96 -4.17
C SER A 99 3.08 -20.09 -3.13
N ARG A 100 3.05 -19.74 -1.84
CA ARG A 100 3.24 -20.67 -0.72
C ARG A 100 1.94 -21.16 -0.09
N LEU A 101 0.92 -20.30 -0.02
CA LEU A 101 -0.40 -20.69 0.52
C LEU A 101 -1.21 -21.52 -0.47
N ALA A 102 -1.09 -21.23 -1.77
CA ALA A 102 -1.90 -21.88 -2.80
C ALA A 102 -1.04 -22.74 -3.72
N ASN A 103 -0.32 -22.10 -4.65
CA ASN A 103 0.53 -22.78 -5.63
C ASN A 103 1.40 -21.73 -6.34
N PRO A 104 2.65 -22.05 -6.76
CA PRO A 104 3.49 -21.13 -7.53
C PRO A 104 2.83 -20.50 -8.77
N LYS A 105 1.94 -21.24 -9.46
CA LYS A 105 1.19 -20.70 -10.61
C LYS A 105 0.22 -19.57 -10.23
N ILE A 106 -0.48 -19.74 -9.11
CA ILE A 106 -1.41 -18.73 -8.58
C ILE A 106 -0.60 -17.54 -8.02
N GLY A 107 0.52 -17.82 -7.35
CA GLY A 107 1.46 -16.80 -6.93
C GLY A 107 1.90 -15.91 -8.09
N TRP A 108 2.28 -16.50 -9.23
CA TRP A 108 2.66 -15.76 -10.44
C TRP A 108 1.53 -14.89 -10.99
N LEU A 109 0.31 -15.42 -11.07
CA LEU A 109 -0.86 -14.65 -11.49
C LEU A 109 -1.11 -13.46 -10.54
N VAL A 110 -1.10 -13.69 -9.23
CA VAL A 110 -1.32 -12.65 -8.23
C VAL A 110 -0.20 -11.61 -8.26
N GLY A 111 1.04 -12.04 -8.52
CA GLY A 111 2.18 -11.13 -8.73
C GLY A 111 1.94 -10.18 -9.90
N TRP A 112 1.50 -10.70 -11.05
CA TRP A 112 1.15 -9.88 -12.21
C TRP A 112 -0.03 -8.94 -11.95
N VAL A 113 -1.10 -9.43 -11.32
CA VAL A 113 -2.24 -8.60 -10.95
C VAL A 113 -1.81 -7.47 -10.01
N SER A 114 -0.96 -7.76 -9.03
CA SER A 114 -0.44 -6.76 -8.09
C SER A 114 0.44 -5.73 -8.81
N PHE A 115 1.27 -6.17 -9.75
CA PHE A 115 2.12 -5.28 -10.54
C PHE A 115 1.29 -4.35 -11.44
N THR A 116 0.32 -4.89 -12.18
CA THR A 116 -0.58 -4.09 -13.02
C THR A 116 -1.42 -3.14 -12.18
N PHE A 117 -1.88 -3.58 -11.00
CA PHE A 117 -2.58 -2.72 -10.05
C PHE A 117 -1.75 -1.49 -9.69
N LEU A 118 -0.46 -1.66 -9.34
CA LEU A 118 0.41 -0.53 -9.01
C LEU A 118 0.63 0.42 -10.20
N ILE A 119 0.70 -0.09 -11.43
CA ILE A 119 0.80 0.77 -12.63
C ILE A 119 -0.46 1.63 -12.76
N VAL A 120 -1.64 1.01 -12.65
CA VAL A 120 -2.92 1.72 -12.76
C VAL A 120 -3.11 2.72 -11.61
N ASP A 121 -2.69 2.36 -10.40
CA ASP A 121 -2.78 3.20 -9.21
C ASP A 121 -2.00 4.51 -9.37
N VAL A 122 -0.76 4.45 -9.87
CA VAL A 122 0.05 5.65 -10.14
C VAL A 122 -0.65 6.58 -11.13
N VAL A 123 -1.12 6.06 -12.27
CA VAL A 123 -1.82 6.86 -13.29
C VAL A 123 -3.12 7.45 -12.73
N ALA A 124 -3.86 6.68 -11.92
CA ALA A 124 -5.10 7.16 -11.30
C ALA A 124 -4.85 8.29 -10.30
N VAL A 125 -3.78 8.21 -9.51
CA VAL A 125 -3.39 9.28 -8.58
C VAL A 125 -2.96 10.54 -9.33
N ASP A 126 -2.15 10.40 -10.39
CA ASP A 126 -1.72 11.53 -11.22
C ASP A 126 -2.92 12.25 -11.85
N TYR A 127 -3.86 11.48 -12.43
CA TYR A 127 -5.10 12.03 -12.97
C TYR A 127 -5.95 12.72 -11.90
N ALA A 128 -6.10 12.12 -10.71
CA ALA A 128 -6.88 12.71 -9.63
C ALA A 128 -6.29 14.04 -9.16
N VAL A 129 -4.96 14.14 -9.04
CA VAL A 129 -4.27 15.39 -8.71
C VAL A 129 -4.48 16.42 -9.82
N ALA A 130 -4.33 16.03 -11.09
CA ALA A 130 -4.56 16.93 -12.20
C ALA A 130 -6.00 17.45 -12.24
N ALA A 131 -7.00 16.58 -12.13
CA ALA A 131 -8.40 16.99 -12.21
C ALA A 131 -8.88 17.84 -11.01
N THR A 132 -8.27 17.70 -9.83
CA THR A 132 -8.74 18.37 -8.59
C THR A 132 -7.88 19.56 -8.16
N VAL A 133 -6.56 19.44 -8.30
CA VAL A 133 -5.59 20.42 -7.77
C VAL A 133 -5.20 21.45 -8.83
N LEU A 134 -5.01 21.07 -10.09
CA LEU A 134 -4.60 22.03 -11.14
C LEU A 134 -5.63 23.14 -11.39
N PRO A 135 -6.95 22.87 -11.52
CA PRO A 135 -7.96 23.90 -11.72
C PRO A 135 -8.01 24.90 -10.56
N SER A 136 -7.85 24.42 -9.32
CA SER A 136 -7.88 25.24 -8.11
C SER A 136 -6.60 26.07 -7.91
N LEU A 137 -5.44 25.56 -8.32
CA LEU A 137 -4.17 26.30 -8.25
C LEU A 137 -4.04 27.38 -9.34
N PHE A 138 -4.47 27.10 -10.56
CA PHE A 138 -4.28 27.99 -11.71
C PHE A 138 -5.55 28.77 -12.11
N ASN A 139 -6.66 28.60 -11.39
CA ASN A 139 -7.95 29.24 -11.66
C ASN A 139 -8.42 29.07 -13.13
N TYR A 140 -8.10 27.95 -13.78
CA TYR A 140 -8.61 27.63 -15.11
C TYR A 140 -9.81 26.68 -15.02
N THR A 141 -10.72 26.75 -15.98
CA THR A 141 -11.83 25.82 -16.12
C THR A 141 -11.43 24.70 -17.08
N GLU A 142 -11.53 23.45 -16.64
CA GLU A 142 -11.37 22.24 -17.47
C GLU A 142 -12.18 22.38 -18.78
N SER A 143 -11.50 22.36 -19.92
CA SER A 143 -12.08 22.44 -21.27
C SER A 143 -11.45 21.35 -22.14
N SER A 144 -12.10 20.92 -23.22
CA SER A 144 -11.58 19.89 -24.14
C SER A 144 -10.22 20.25 -24.76
N LEU A 145 -9.88 21.55 -24.80
CA LEU A 145 -8.57 22.06 -25.22
C LEU A 145 -7.46 21.94 -24.16
N ASN A 146 -7.82 21.79 -22.88
CA ASN A 146 -6.87 21.74 -21.75
C ASN A 146 -6.82 20.35 -21.10
N ALA A 147 -7.72 19.44 -21.49
CA ALA A 147 -7.81 18.08 -20.96
C ALA A 147 -6.51 17.27 -21.13
N TRP A 148 -5.67 17.62 -22.10
CA TRP A 148 -4.34 17.01 -22.28
C TRP A 148 -3.36 17.34 -21.14
N LEU A 149 -3.63 18.34 -20.30
CA LEU A 149 -2.82 18.62 -19.10
C LEU A 149 -3.02 17.55 -18.01
N ALA A 150 -4.11 16.77 -18.10
CA ALA A 150 -4.48 15.75 -17.12
C ALA A 150 -4.26 14.31 -17.60
N THR A 151 -3.86 14.09 -18.88
CA THR A 151 -3.62 12.77 -19.50
C THR A 151 -2.20 12.65 -20.01
#